data_AF-A0A1G3UES7-F1
#
_entry.id   AF-A0A1G3UES7-F1
#
_cell.length_a   1.000
_cell.length_b   1.000
_cell.length_c   1.000
_cell.angle_alpha   90.00
_cell.angle_beta   90.00
_cell.angle_gamma   90.00
#
_symmetry.space_group_name_H-M   'P 1'
#
loop_
_entity.id
_entity.type
_entity.pdbx_description
1 polymer ?
#
loop_
_entity_poly.entity_id
_entity_poly.type
_entity_poly.pdbx_seq_one_letter_code
_entity_poly.pdbx_strand_id
1 'polypeptide(L)'
;MYGLFEDEDDIFMGSPKSKLMDVVFNANNDVVRYQLQNFIDRTAAIELMIGDKLGEDMDREIQRFMISNRDEVDNHAKSLYIELMGAILSQSE
;
A
#
# COMPACT_ATOMS: atom_id res chain seq x y z
N MET A 1 30.43 20.27 -12.70
CA MET A 1 29.37 19.39 -13.25
C MET A 1 29.24 18.21 -12.31
N TYR A 2 28.53 18.36 -11.18
CA TYR A 2 28.11 17.30 -10.23
C TYR A 2 27.16 17.95 -9.21
N GLY A 3 25.97 18.37 -9.63
CA GLY A 3 25.01 19.02 -8.72
C GLY A 3 23.57 19.04 -9.21
N LEU A 4 23.27 18.24 -10.24
CA LEU A 4 21.92 18.07 -10.79
C LEU A 4 21.48 16.60 -10.80
N PHE A 5 22.31 15.70 -10.28
CA PHE A 5 21.99 14.26 -10.19
C PHE A 5 21.84 13.78 -8.74
N GLU A 6 22.28 14.54 -7.73
CA GLU A 6 22.13 14.14 -6.32
C GLU A 6 20.71 14.38 -5.77
N ASP A 7 19.95 15.35 -6.29
CA ASP A 7 18.57 15.62 -5.84
C ASP A 7 17.54 14.62 -6.39
N GLU A 8 17.85 13.92 -7.49
CA GLU A 8 16.98 12.85 -8.03
C GLU A 8 17.20 11.50 -7.32
N ASP A 9 18.35 11.29 -6.68
CA ASP A 9 18.68 10.05 -5.97
C ASP A 9 17.99 9.93 -4.59
N ASP A 10 17.56 11.04 -3.99
CA ASP A 10 16.90 11.03 -2.68
C ASP A 10 15.42 10.56 -2.75
N ILE A 11 14.79 10.66 -3.93
CA ILE A 11 13.47 10.08 -4.19
C ILE A 11 13.50 8.55 -4.13
N PHE A 12 14.66 7.92 -4.37
CA PHE A 12 14.81 6.45 -4.38
C PHE A 12 15.43 5.85 -3.11
N MET A 13 15.89 6.67 -2.15
CA MET A 13 16.33 6.21 -0.83
C MET A 13 15.13 5.97 0.11
N GLY A 14 14.56 4.77 0.11
CA GLY A 14 13.53 4.38 1.09
C GLY A 14 12.76 3.11 0.73
N SER A 15 12.20 2.44 1.74
CA SER A 15 11.28 1.32 1.49
C SER A 15 9.98 1.82 0.83
N PRO A 16 9.28 0.99 0.03
CA PRO A 16 7.97 1.35 -0.50
C PRO A 16 6.99 1.85 0.58
N LYS A 17 7.06 1.25 1.77
CA LYS A 17 6.29 1.68 2.95
C LYS A 17 6.61 3.12 3.35
N SER A 18 7.89 3.46 3.53
CA SER A 18 8.29 4.81 3.96
C SER A 18 7.94 5.85 2.91
N LYS A 19 8.15 5.54 1.62
CA LYS A 19 7.80 6.44 0.52
C LYS A 19 6.31 6.68 0.40
N LEU A 20 5.47 5.66 0.60
CA LEU A 20 4.02 5.87 0.68
C LEU A 20 3.66 6.82 1.83
N MET A 21 4.28 6.68 3.00
CA MET A 21 3.99 7.59 4.13
C MET A 21 4.36 9.03 3.78
N ASP A 22 5.51 9.25 3.14
CA ASP A 22 5.90 10.58 2.65
C ASP A 22 4.83 11.16 1.71
N VAL A 23 4.32 10.36 0.78
CA VAL A 23 3.25 10.77 -0.14
C VAL A 23 1.94 11.06 0.60
N VAL A 24 1.54 10.22 1.54
CA VAL A 24 0.32 10.40 2.34
C VAL A 24 0.37 11.71 3.15
N PHE A 25 1.53 12.10 3.67
CA PHE A 25 1.65 13.32 4.47
C PHE A 25 1.79 14.60 3.64
N ASN A 26 2.25 14.53 2.39
CA ASN A 26 2.59 15.71 1.60
C ASN A 26 1.67 15.94 0.38
N ALA A 27 0.94 14.94 -0.10
CA ALA A 27 0.02 15.09 -1.23
C ALA A 27 -1.29 15.81 -0.83
N ASN A 28 -2.13 16.14 -1.81
CA ASN A 28 -3.43 16.74 -1.57
C ASN A 28 -4.29 15.83 -0.66
N ASN A 29 -4.74 16.38 0.47
CA ASN A 29 -5.49 15.62 1.48
C ASN A 29 -6.79 15.01 0.94
N ASP A 30 -7.50 15.65 0.02
CA ASP A 30 -8.75 15.12 -0.52
C ASP A 30 -8.48 13.92 -1.44
N VAL A 31 -7.40 14.00 -2.25
CA VAL A 31 -6.93 12.87 -3.06
C VAL A 31 -6.50 11.70 -2.18
N VAL A 32 -5.69 11.96 -1.15
CA VAL A 32 -5.23 10.95 -0.21
C VAL A 32 -6.42 10.26 0.48
N ARG A 33 -7.38 11.05 0.98
CA ARG A 33 -8.59 10.52 1.62
C ARG A 33 -9.40 9.64 0.67
N TYR A 34 -9.61 10.09 -0.56
CA TYR A 34 -10.35 9.34 -1.57
C TYR A 34 -9.66 8.00 -1.89
N GLN A 35 -8.34 8.01 -2.09
CA GLN A 35 -7.61 6.77 -2.41
C GLN A 35 -7.54 5.81 -1.21
N LEU A 36 -7.38 6.32 0.01
CA LEU A 36 -7.46 5.49 1.22
C LEU A 36 -8.86 4.89 1.40
N GLN A 37 -9.92 5.66 1.16
CA GLN A 37 -11.28 5.15 1.22
C GLN A 37 -11.48 4.02 0.20
N ASN A 38 -11.05 4.20 -1.05
CA ASN A 38 -11.13 3.15 -2.07
C ASN A 38 -10.35 1.88 -1.67
N PHE A 39 -9.18 2.03 -1.04
CA PHE A 39 -8.40 0.92 -0.55
C PHE A 39 -9.12 0.14 0.57
N ILE A 40 -9.76 0.85 1.50
CA ILE A 40 -10.56 0.25 2.58
C ILE A 40 -11.79 -0.46 2.02
N ASP A 41 -12.54 0.18 1.11
CA ASP A 41 -13.73 -0.41 0.49
C ASP A 41 -13.38 -1.70 -0.28
N ARG A 42 -12.26 -1.70 -1.00
CA ARG A 42 -11.73 -2.91 -1.66
C ARG A 42 -11.36 -4.00 -0.66
N THR A 43 -10.73 -3.64 0.46
CA THR A 43 -10.35 -4.60 1.52
C THR A 43 -11.60 -5.21 2.16
N ALA A 44 -12.61 -4.40 2.49
CA ALA A 44 -13.88 -4.88 3.02
C ALA A 44 -14.60 -5.82 2.05
N ALA A 45 -14.59 -5.52 0.74
CA ALA A 45 -15.15 -6.41 -0.27
C ALA A 45 -14.43 -7.77 -0.31
N ILE A 46 -13.09 -7.77 -0.22
CA ILE A 46 -12.29 -9.01 -0.18
C ILE A 46 -12.61 -9.82 1.09
N GLU A 47 -12.69 -9.15 2.25
CA GLU A 47 -13.04 -9.80 3.52
C GLU A 47 -14.43 -10.45 3.45
N LEU A 48 -15.44 -9.76 2.90
CA LEU A 48 -16.77 -10.35 2.71
C LEU A 48 -16.73 -11.55 1.74
N MET A 49 -16.04 -11.43 0.61
CA MET A 49 -15.91 -12.50 -0.38
C MET A 49 -15.19 -13.76 0.16
N ILE A 50 -14.26 -13.57 1.10
CA ILE A 50 -13.51 -14.66 1.74
C ILE A 50 -14.27 -15.20 2.95
N GLY A 51 -14.93 -14.34 3.73
CA GLY A 51 -15.74 -14.69 4.90
C GLY A 51 -16.85 -15.67 4.53
N ASP A 52 -17.50 -15.47 3.37
CA ASP A 52 -18.48 -16.41 2.81
C ASP A 52 -17.91 -17.83 2.56
N LYS A 53 -16.57 -17.95 2.43
CA LYS A 53 -15.87 -19.23 2.17
C LYS A 53 -15.21 -19.83 3.40
N LEU A 54 -14.68 -19.00 4.31
CA LEU A 54 -13.92 -19.43 5.48
C LEU A 54 -14.74 -19.48 6.78
N GLY A 55 -15.90 -18.82 6.84
CA GLY A 55 -16.76 -18.78 8.02
C GLY A 55 -16.14 -18.01 9.20
N GLU A 56 -16.50 -18.37 10.43
CA GLU A 56 -16.13 -17.66 11.68
C GLU A 56 -14.62 -17.68 12.00
N ASP A 57 -13.81 -18.47 11.30
CA ASP A 57 -12.37 -18.64 11.53
C ASP A 57 -11.48 -17.77 10.60
N MET A 58 -12.06 -16.85 9.83
CA MET A 58 -11.34 -16.05 8.81
C MET A 58 -10.06 -15.38 9.35
N ASP A 59 -10.15 -14.65 10.47
CA ASP A 59 -9.02 -13.92 11.03
C ASP A 59 -7.87 -14.86 11.43
N ARG A 60 -8.22 -16.03 11.97
CA ARG A 60 -7.25 -17.04 12.37
C ARG A 60 -6.51 -17.60 11.16
N GLU A 61 -7.22 -17.86 10.05
CA GLU A 61 -6.61 -18.36 8.83
C GLU A 61 -5.77 -17.30 8.10
N ILE A 62 -6.19 -16.02 8.11
CA ILE A 62 -5.36 -14.90 7.63
C ILE A 62 -4.05 -14.83 8.42
N GLN A 63 -4.11 -14.86 9.75
CA GLN A 63 -2.91 -14.82 10.60
C GLN A 63 -1.98 -16.01 10.32
N ARG A 64 -2.54 -17.22 10.19
CA ARG A 64 -1.78 -18.42 9.83
C ARG A 64 -1.09 -18.23 8.47
N PHE A 65 -1.81 -17.73 7.48
CA PHE A 65 -1.28 -17.48 6.14
C PHE A 65 -0.12 -16.46 6.17
N MET A 66 -0.26 -15.36 6.91
CA MET A 66 0.81 -14.37 7.06
C MET A 66 2.08 -14.93 7.69
N ILE A 67 1.94 -15.78 8.70
CA ILE A 67 3.09 -16.41 9.36
C ILE A 67 3.77 -17.42 8.42
N SER A 68 2.98 -18.26 7.76
CA SER A 68 3.49 -19.33 6.89
C SER A 68 4.07 -18.82 5.57
N ASN A 69 3.61 -17.68 5.06
CA ASN A 69 4.00 -17.12 3.76
C ASN A 69 4.61 -15.71 3.89
N ARG A 70 5.33 -15.46 4.99
CA ARG A 70 5.82 -14.12 5.38
C ARG A 70 6.52 -13.37 4.24
N ASP A 71 7.42 -14.01 3.51
CA ASP A 71 8.20 -13.36 2.45
C ASP A 71 7.33 -13.00 1.24
N GLU A 72 6.40 -13.88 0.88
CA GLU A 72 5.45 -13.63 -0.21
C GLU A 72 4.48 -12.50 0.15
N VAL A 73 3.96 -12.51 1.38
CA VAL A 73 3.09 -11.46 1.91
C VAL A 73 3.84 -10.12 1.99
N ASP A 74 5.09 -10.10 2.44
CA ASP A 74 5.90 -8.88 2.48
C ASP A 74 6.18 -8.32 1.07
N ASN A 75 6.49 -9.20 0.11
CA ASN A 75 6.69 -8.78 -1.28
C ASN A 75 5.39 -8.26 -1.91
N HIS A 76 4.26 -8.91 -1.66
CA HIS A 76 2.98 -8.43 -2.15
C HIS A 76 2.57 -7.10 -1.48
N ALA A 77 2.83 -6.94 -0.18
CA ALA A 77 2.59 -5.68 0.53
C ALA A 77 3.44 -4.53 -0.05
N LYS A 78 4.70 -4.79 -0.43
CA LYS A 78 5.54 -3.82 -1.15
C LYS A 78 4.92 -3.37 -2.46
N SER A 79 4.37 -4.30 -3.24
CA SER A 79 3.63 -3.96 -4.48
C SER A 79 2.41 -3.08 -4.18
N LEU A 80 1.60 -3.42 -3.16
CA LEU A 80 0.44 -2.62 -2.76
C LEU A 80 0.82 -1.20 -2.32
N TYR A 81 1.94 -1.03 -1.62
CA TYR A 81 2.45 0.30 -1.27
C TYR A 81 2.76 1.14 -2.52
N ILE A 82 3.40 0.53 -3.53
CA ILE A 82 3.73 1.21 -4.80
C ILE A 82 2.45 1.56 -5.58
N GLU A 83 1.49 0.63 -5.65
CA GLU A 83 0.21 0.85 -6.34
C GLU A 83 -0.58 2.01 -5.73
N LEU A 84 -0.73 2.04 -4.40
CA LEU A 84 -1.44 3.11 -3.72
C LEU A 84 -0.72 4.45 -3.86
N MET A 85 0.62 4.45 -3.79
CA MET A 85 1.43 5.63 -4.04
C MET A 85 1.19 6.19 -5.46
N GLY A 86 1.22 5.32 -6.48
CA GLY A 86 0.92 5.71 -7.87
C GLY A 86 -0.50 6.23 -8.06
N ALA A 87 -1.49 5.64 -7.37
CA ALA A 87 -2.88 6.10 -7.42
C ALA A 87 -3.06 7.52 -6.82
N ILE A 88 -2.30 7.87 -5.77
CA ILE A 88 -2.32 9.21 -5.18
C ILE A 88 -1.61 10.22 -6.09
N LEU A 89 -0.43 9.86 -6.60
CA LEU A 89 0.39 10.76 -7.42
C LEU A 89 -0.24 11.06 -8.78
N SER A 90 -0.85 10.05 -9.43
CA SER A 90 -1.50 10.22 -10.74
C SER A 90 -2.75 11.12 -10.74
N GLN A 91 -3.29 11.45 -9.57
CA GLN A 91 -4.40 12.40 -9.40
C GLN A 91 -3.91 13.79 -8.96
N SER A 92 -2.60 13.95 -8.81
CA SER A 92 -1.95 15.23 -8.47
C SER A 92 -1.36 15.93 -9.70
N GLU A 93 -1.41 15.29 -10.87
CA GLU A 93 -1.15 15.86 -12.21
C GLU A 93 -2.42 16.48 -12.82
#